data_AF-A0A7I4Y9T0-F1
#
_entry.id   AF-A0A7I4Y9T0-F1
#
_cell.length_a   1.000
_cell.length_b   1.000
_cell.length_c   1.000
_cell.angle_alpha   90.00
_cell.angle_beta   90.00
_cell.angle_gamma   90.00
#
_symmetry.space_group_name_H-M   'P 1'
#
loop_
_entity.id
_entity.type
_entity.pdbx_description
1 polymer ?
#
loop_
_entity_poly.entity_id
_entity_poly.type
_entity_poly.pdbx_seq_one_letter_code
_entity_poly.pdbx_strand_id
1 'polypeptide(L)'
;MDVGASTSSASSPEHFRIKIPRSRRENRLLKEGFVDDNNEDLSYFSFPIVWPATACAVFSMTLFIVAIVGSLRTDYIPTEKELKRSFFAVYGSSYYQCNSTLPMPVNGLPSILNLFETNVIGNVLFRLCTCIPMAVRLFITGCHTEALRVEYELLPFFFRVSLDVLPLLNFLEVFSLALFSIVTVHFDFPEVNRFCKIVFVMAAGTNMVMTTSIQYSFSKSSKENLDHISAILKMVSACVFCYLAPQYFQHNHSAISFPICFSYVSRIYAIMEYAIIVAYAIFQLTSLIDIRHITLVCYPRTCSGECEPLDPKNFAPGGKFEYCRAFEYQQRRVHDL
;
A
#
# COMPACT_ATOMS: atom_id res chain seq x y z
N MET A 1 -61.23 64.25 29.43
CA MET A 1 -60.81 63.72 30.73
C MET A 1 -60.47 62.26 30.54
N ASP A 2 -59.17 62.01 30.41
CA ASP A 2 -58.38 60.91 30.95
C ASP A 2 -58.93 59.49 31.19
N VAL A 3 -58.10 58.55 30.68
CA VAL A 3 -57.65 57.28 31.28
C VAL A 3 -58.68 56.14 31.31
N GLY A 4 -58.47 54.93 30.78
CA GLY A 4 -57.26 54.19 30.44
C GLY A 4 -57.33 52.83 31.16
N ALA A 5 -57.43 51.72 30.43
CA ALA A 5 -57.12 50.39 30.95
C ALA A 5 -56.85 49.40 29.79
N SER A 6 -55.56 49.13 29.61
CA SER A 6 -54.98 48.02 28.88
C SER A 6 -55.42 46.65 29.44
N THR A 7 -55.67 45.69 28.57
CA THR A 7 -55.38 44.28 28.87
C THR A 7 -54.53 43.70 27.74
N SER A 8 -53.25 43.60 28.05
CA SER A 8 -52.23 42.87 27.30
C SER A 8 -52.60 41.39 27.23
N SER A 9 -52.90 40.89 26.05
CA SER A 9 -52.93 39.46 25.76
C SER A 9 -51.51 38.92 25.83
N ALA A 10 -51.21 38.15 26.87
CA ALA A 10 -49.99 37.40 27.02
C ALA A 10 -49.80 36.47 25.81
N SER A 11 -48.78 36.73 25.00
CA SER A 11 -48.27 35.79 24.00
C SER A 11 -47.62 34.64 24.75
N SER A 12 -48.21 33.44 24.64
CA SER A 12 -47.53 32.19 24.97
C SER A 12 -46.17 32.14 24.25
N PRO A 13 -45.10 31.62 24.87
CA PRO A 13 -43.83 31.43 24.17
C PRO A 13 -44.09 30.48 23.01
N GLU A 14 -43.86 30.95 21.77
CA GLU A 14 -43.93 30.10 20.60
C GLU A 14 -42.95 28.95 20.80
N HIS A 15 -43.47 27.73 20.98
CA HIS A 15 -42.66 26.53 20.99
C HIS A 15 -41.91 26.49 19.66
N PHE A 16 -40.58 26.56 19.72
CA PHE A 16 -39.72 26.47 18.55
C PHE A 16 -40.08 25.21 17.75
N ARG A 17 -40.57 25.42 16.53
CA ARG A 17 -41.00 24.33 15.65
C ARG A 17 -39.99 24.17 14.53
N ILE A 18 -39.30 23.03 14.55
CA ILE A 18 -38.30 22.66 13.55
C ILE A 18 -38.89 22.73 12.14
N LYS A 19 -38.21 23.45 11.26
CA LYS A 19 -38.59 23.60 9.87
C LYS A 19 -38.02 22.45 9.05
N ILE A 20 -38.92 21.62 8.53
CA ILE A 20 -38.58 20.54 7.61
C ILE A 20 -38.39 21.13 6.20
N PRO A 21 -37.22 20.97 5.56
CA PRO A 21 -36.97 21.53 4.23
C PRO A 21 -37.88 20.90 3.18
N ARG A 22 -38.49 21.73 2.34
CA ARG A 22 -39.34 21.27 1.21
C ARG A 22 -38.57 21.15 -0.10
N SER A 23 -37.36 21.72 -0.16
CA SER A 23 -36.51 21.70 -1.35
C SER A 23 -35.02 21.52 -1.03
N ARG A 24 -34.22 21.07 -2.00
CA ARG A 24 -32.75 20.95 -1.86
C ARG A 24 -32.06 22.28 -1.53
N ARG A 25 -32.57 23.40 -2.08
CA ARG A 25 -32.03 24.74 -1.83
C ARG A 25 -32.29 25.19 -0.40
N GLU A 26 -33.50 24.94 0.10
CA GLU A 26 -33.88 25.22 1.49
C GLU A 26 -33.08 24.36 2.49
N ASN A 27 -32.85 23.09 2.17
CA ASN A 27 -32.01 22.20 2.98
C ASN A 27 -30.56 22.72 3.11
N ARG A 28 -29.98 23.27 2.02
CA ARG A 28 -28.63 23.86 2.07
C ARG A 28 -28.57 25.11 2.92
N LEU A 29 -29.58 25.98 2.84
CA LEU A 29 -29.67 27.19 3.66
C LEU A 29 -29.83 26.86 5.15
N LEU A 30 -30.66 25.87 5.48
CA LEU A 30 -30.85 25.42 6.87
C LEU A 30 -29.63 24.69 7.46
N LYS A 31 -28.64 24.36 6.63
CA LYS A 31 -27.37 23.72 7.03
C LYS A 31 -26.18 24.67 6.92
N GLU A 32 -26.41 25.94 6.60
CA GLU A 32 -25.32 26.90 6.42
C GLU A 32 -24.54 27.08 7.73
N GLY A 33 -23.21 26.94 7.67
CA GLY A 33 -22.33 26.96 8.85
C GLY A 33 -22.37 25.71 9.73
N PHE A 34 -23.05 24.63 9.30
CA PHE A 34 -22.97 23.32 9.94
C PHE A 34 -21.78 22.54 9.37
N VAL A 35 -20.85 22.18 10.24
CA VAL A 35 -19.78 21.23 9.94
C VAL A 35 -20.22 19.90 10.51
N ASP A 36 -20.31 18.87 9.65
CA ASP A 36 -20.71 17.53 10.06
C ASP A 36 -19.71 16.98 11.07
N ASP A 37 -20.20 16.42 12.16
CA ASP A 37 -19.35 15.82 13.19
C ASP A 37 -18.87 14.45 12.68
N ASN A 38 -17.56 14.32 12.41
CA ASN A 38 -16.94 13.08 11.95
C ASN A 38 -16.73 12.12 13.14
N ASN A 39 -17.80 11.80 13.84
CA ASN A 39 -17.75 10.98 15.05
C ASN A 39 -17.81 9.49 14.68
N GLU A 40 -16.90 8.68 15.22
CA GLU A 40 -16.84 7.22 14.93
C GLU A 40 -18.16 6.50 15.27
N ASP A 41 -18.88 7.01 16.27
CA ASP A 41 -20.18 6.54 16.73
C ASP A 41 -21.29 6.63 15.66
N LEU A 42 -21.10 7.43 14.60
CA LEU A 42 -22.05 7.62 13.49
C LEU A 42 -21.69 6.77 12.26
N SER A 43 -20.63 5.97 12.31
CA SER A 43 -20.17 5.21 11.15
C SER A 43 -21.03 3.98 10.85
N TYR A 44 -21.37 3.79 9.57
CA TYR A 44 -21.93 2.55 9.00
C TYR A 44 -20.96 1.38 9.16
N PHE A 45 -19.68 1.63 8.91
CA PHE A 45 -18.62 0.64 8.99
C PHE A 45 -17.32 1.31 9.42
N SER A 46 -16.69 0.74 10.44
CA SER A 46 -15.29 1.00 10.81
C SER A 46 -14.45 -0.20 10.38
N PHE A 47 -13.71 -0.09 9.28
CA PHE A 47 -12.87 -1.17 8.78
C PHE A 47 -11.38 -0.83 8.96
N PRO A 48 -10.66 -1.47 9.89
CA PRO A 48 -9.23 -1.28 10.04
C PRO A 48 -8.50 -1.76 8.78
N ILE A 49 -7.74 -0.86 8.14
CA ILE A 49 -7.03 -1.16 6.88
C ILE A 49 -5.90 -2.19 7.11
N VAL A 50 -5.47 -2.37 8.36
CA VAL A 50 -4.47 -3.37 8.72
C VAL A 50 -4.89 -4.80 8.34
N TRP A 51 -6.15 -5.19 8.49
CA TRP A 51 -6.62 -6.55 8.19
C TRP A 51 -6.46 -6.96 6.71
N PRO A 52 -7.00 -6.22 5.73
CA PRO A 52 -6.81 -6.55 4.32
C PRO A 52 -5.34 -6.46 3.91
N ALA A 53 -4.59 -5.53 4.49
CA ALA A 53 -3.15 -5.39 4.26
C ALA A 53 -2.36 -6.60 4.74
N THR A 54 -2.64 -7.08 5.95
CA THR A 54 -2.01 -8.29 6.51
C THR A 54 -2.39 -9.53 5.71
N ALA A 55 -3.67 -9.70 5.33
CA ALA A 55 -4.10 -10.81 4.50
C ALA A 55 -3.37 -10.82 3.15
N CYS A 56 -3.24 -9.66 2.52
CA CYS A 56 -2.53 -9.48 1.25
C CYS A 56 -1.03 -9.78 1.39
N ALA A 57 -0.39 -9.31 2.48
CA ALA A 57 1.02 -9.58 2.76
C ALA A 57 1.29 -11.08 3.01
N VAL A 58 0.44 -11.75 3.81
CA VAL A 58 0.54 -13.19 4.05
C VAL A 58 0.36 -13.98 2.75
N PHE A 59 -0.62 -13.59 1.93
CA PHE A 59 -0.84 -14.19 0.62
C PHE A 59 0.40 -14.07 -0.28
N SER A 60 0.96 -12.87 -0.43
CA SER A 60 2.17 -12.62 -1.23
C SER A 60 3.38 -13.42 -0.70
N MET A 61 3.64 -13.37 0.61
CA MET A 61 4.77 -14.10 1.20
C MET A 61 4.62 -15.62 1.02
N THR A 62 3.41 -16.14 1.15
CA THR A 62 3.13 -17.57 0.93
C THR A 62 3.39 -17.95 -0.51
N LEU A 63 2.87 -17.19 -1.48
CA LEU A 63 3.12 -17.43 -2.90
C LEU A 63 4.60 -17.36 -3.25
N PHE A 64 5.33 -16.39 -2.69
CA PHE A 64 6.77 -16.24 -2.91
C PHE A 64 7.56 -17.45 -2.39
N ILE A 65 7.25 -17.93 -1.18
CA ILE A 65 7.90 -19.12 -0.61
C ILE A 65 7.57 -20.36 -1.44
N VAL A 66 6.30 -20.56 -1.82
CA VAL A 66 5.88 -21.68 -2.67
C VAL A 66 6.54 -21.58 -4.05
N ALA A 67 6.75 -20.39 -4.60
CA ALA A 67 7.48 -20.18 -5.84
C ALA A 67 8.93 -20.68 -5.72
N ILE A 68 9.63 -20.33 -4.64
CA ILE A 68 11.01 -20.78 -4.40
C ILE A 68 11.05 -22.31 -4.27
N VAL A 69 10.25 -22.87 -3.37
CA VAL A 69 10.25 -24.32 -3.08
C VAL A 69 9.83 -25.13 -4.31
N GLY A 70 8.78 -24.69 -5.01
CA GLY A 70 8.30 -25.33 -6.23
C GLY A 70 9.34 -25.30 -7.34
N SER A 71 10.03 -24.17 -7.49
CA SER A 71 11.07 -24.04 -8.52
C SER A 71 12.31 -24.85 -8.20
N LEU A 72 12.75 -24.89 -6.93
CA LEU A 72 13.87 -25.74 -6.49
C LEU A 72 13.59 -27.23 -6.72
N ARG A 73 12.33 -27.65 -6.51
CA ARG A 73 11.92 -29.04 -6.72
C ARG A 73 11.89 -29.44 -8.19
N THR A 74 11.65 -28.48 -9.08
CA THR A 74 11.51 -28.71 -10.52
C THR A 74 12.70 -28.15 -11.31
N ASP A 75 13.76 -27.74 -10.61
CA ASP A 75 14.96 -27.20 -11.24
C ASP A 75 15.68 -28.29 -12.03
N TYR A 76 16.11 -27.95 -13.24
CA TYR A 76 16.87 -28.85 -14.10
C TYR A 76 18.31 -28.38 -14.15
N ILE A 77 19.22 -29.22 -13.67
CA ILE A 77 20.66 -28.94 -13.73
C ILE A 77 21.21 -29.62 -15.00
N PRO A 78 21.58 -28.85 -16.04
CA PRO A 78 22.14 -29.42 -17.26
C PRO A 78 23.50 -30.09 -16.98
N THR A 79 23.75 -31.22 -17.62
CA THR A 79 25.02 -31.94 -17.46
C THR A 79 26.16 -31.28 -18.24
N GLU A 80 27.42 -31.46 -17.83
CA GLU A 80 28.58 -30.85 -18.54
C GLU A 80 28.66 -31.22 -20.03
N LYS A 81 28.14 -32.40 -20.41
CA LYS A 81 28.09 -32.84 -21.81
C LYS A 81 27.02 -32.10 -22.61
N GLU A 82 25.91 -31.74 -21.94
CA GLU A 82 24.83 -30.95 -22.52
C GLU A 82 25.22 -29.49 -22.69
N LEU A 83 25.98 -28.90 -21.74
CA LEU A 83 26.53 -27.54 -21.92
C LEU A 83 27.56 -27.45 -23.07
N LYS A 84 28.27 -28.54 -23.40
CA LYS A 84 29.23 -28.54 -24.52
C LYS A 84 28.57 -28.60 -25.91
N ARG A 85 27.28 -28.90 -25.98
CA ARG A 85 26.47 -28.88 -27.20
C ARG A 85 25.44 -27.75 -27.10
N SER A 86 24.88 -27.28 -28.21
CA SER A 86 23.78 -26.30 -28.14
C SER A 86 22.61 -26.92 -27.37
N PHE A 87 22.36 -26.43 -26.15
CA PHE A 87 21.33 -26.95 -25.25
C PHE A 87 20.01 -26.21 -25.48
N PHE A 88 18.93 -26.97 -25.61
CA PHE A 88 17.57 -26.46 -25.64
C PHE A 88 16.92 -26.77 -24.31
N ALA A 89 16.72 -25.75 -23.49
CA ALA A 89 16.07 -25.88 -22.19
C ALA A 89 14.54 -25.94 -22.37
N VAL A 90 13.89 -26.81 -21.60
CA VAL A 90 12.43 -26.97 -21.62
C VAL A 90 11.79 -25.98 -20.67
N TYR A 91 10.86 -25.17 -21.16
CA TYR A 91 10.06 -24.23 -20.38
C TYR A 91 8.57 -24.51 -20.62
N GLY A 92 7.99 -25.37 -19.80
CA GLY A 92 6.60 -25.79 -19.96
C GLY A 92 6.39 -26.53 -21.28
N SER A 93 5.63 -25.95 -22.21
CA SER A 93 5.41 -26.50 -23.56
C SER A 93 6.41 -25.98 -24.62
N SER A 94 7.28 -25.03 -24.26
CA SER A 94 8.19 -24.35 -25.18
C SER A 94 9.65 -24.73 -24.92
N TYR A 95 10.50 -24.49 -25.91
CA TYR A 95 11.95 -24.68 -25.81
C TYR A 95 12.66 -23.36 -26.07
N TYR A 96 13.74 -23.07 -25.35
CA TYR A 96 14.57 -21.90 -25.59
C TYR A 96 16.04 -22.29 -25.74
N GLN A 97 16.75 -21.55 -26.60
CA GLN A 97 18.19 -21.67 -26.76
C GLN A 97 18.88 -20.79 -25.73
N CYS A 98 19.85 -21.35 -25.02
CA CYS A 98 20.62 -20.64 -24.02
C CYS A 98 22.11 -20.72 -24.34
N ASN A 99 22.89 -19.80 -23.76
CA ASN A 99 24.33 -19.75 -23.96
C ASN A 99 25.02 -20.82 -23.13
N SER A 100 25.57 -21.82 -23.82
CA SER A 100 26.20 -22.99 -23.21
C SER A 100 27.71 -22.81 -22.96
N THR A 101 28.29 -21.67 -23.38
CA THR A 101 29.72 -21.35 -23.20
C THR A 101 30.10 -20.93 -21.77
N LEU A 102 29.12 -20.60 -20.94
CA LEU A 102 29.33 -20.22 -19.55
C LEU A 102 29.40 -21.48 -18.68
N PRO A 103 30.54 -21.77 -18.02
CA PRO A 103 30.64 -22.93 -17.14
C PRO A 103 29.82 -22.71 -15.88
N MET A 104 29.28 -23.80 -15.33
CA MET A 104 28.62 -23.78 -14.03
C MET A 104 29.62 -23.36 -12.94
N PRO A 105 29.28 -22.42 -12.04
CA PRO A 105 30.20 -21.98 -11.00
C PRO A 105 30.48 -23.12 -10.01
N VAL A 106 31.76 -23.34 -9.72
CA VAL A 106 32.18 -24.30 -8.69
C VAL A 106 31.64 -23.82 -7.34
N ASN A 107 30.82 -24.66 -6.70
CA ASN A 107 30.11 -24.34 -5.45
C ASN A 107 29.01 -23.26 -5.55
N GLY A 108 28.38 -23.09 -6.72
CA GLY A 108 27.29 -22.14 -6.91
C GLY A 108 26.05 -22.40 -6.02
N LEU A 109 25.29 -21.34 -5.78
CA LEU A 109 23.98 -21.39 -5.11
C LEU A 109 22.89 -20.93 -6.09
N PRO A 110 21.64 -21.43 -5.97
CA PRO A 110 20.56 -21.06 -6.87
C PRO A 110 20.14 -19.60 -6.68
N SER A 111 20.23 -18.80 -7.72
CA SER A 111 19.68 -17.43 -7.71
C SER A 111 18.16 -17.51 -7.82
N ILE A 112 17.43 -16.82 -6.94
CA ILE A 112 15.96 -16.89 -6.88
C ILE A 112 15.34 -16.29 -8.15
N LEU A 113 15.84 -15.14 -8.61
CA LEU A 113 15.37 -14.46 -9.82
C LEU A 113 15.66 -15.29 -11.07
N ASN A 114 16.85 -15.87 -11.20
CA ASN A 114 17.16 -16.75 -12.33
C ASN A 114 16.34 -18.04 -12.28
N LEU A 115 16.06 -18.55 -11.07
CA LEU A 115 15.22 -19.71 -10.86
C LEU A 115 13.76 -19.42 -11.30
N PHE A 116 13.23 -18.25 -11.01
CA PHE A 116 11.90 -17.83 -11.50
C PHE A 116 11.87 -17.54 -13.00
N GLU A 117 13.01 -17.18 -13.59
CA GLU A 117 13.12 -16.94 -15.03
C GLU A 117 13.16 -18.24 -15.83
N THR A 118 13.87 -19.24 -15.31
CA THR A 118 14.05 -20.55 -15.95
C THR A 118 12.94 -21.55 -15.65
N ASN A 119 12.12 -21.29 -14.63
CA ASN A 119 11.08 -22.21 -14.18
C ASN A 119 9.66 -21.63 -14.30
N VAL A 120 8.78 -22.36 -15.00
CA VAL A 120 7.38 -21.95 -15.21
C VAL A 120 6.62 -21.78 -13.90
N ILE A 121 6.79 -22.70 -12.93
CA ILE A 121 6.07 -22.66 -11.66
C ILE A 121 6.48 -21.41 -10.87
N GLY A 122 7.79 -21.17 -10.79
CA GLY A 122 8.35 -19.98 -10.17
C GLY A 122 7.85 -18.71 -10.82
N ASN A 123 7.90 -18.65 -12.15
CA ASN A 123 7.46 -17.50 -12.93
C ASN A 123 6.00 -17.14 -12.67
N VAL A 124 5.10 -18.13 -12.77
CA VAL A 124 3.65 -17.93 -12.60
C VAL A 124 3.34 -17.49 -11.16
N LEU A 125 3.90 -18.17 -10.16
CA LEU A 125 3.65 -17.82 -8.76
C LEU A 125 4.26 -16.46 -8.39
N PHE A 126 5.41 -16.11 -8.97
CA PHE A 126 6.02 -14.79 -8.79
C PHE A 126 5.14 -13.67 -9.37
N ARG A 127 4.56 -13.86 -10.56
CA ARG A 127 3.58 -12.92 -11.15
C ARG A 127 2.34 -12.75 -10.26
N LEU A 128 1.79 -13.85 -9.74
CA LEU A 128 0.64 -13.77 -8.82
C LEU A 128 1.01 -13.03 -7.53
N CYS A 129 2.23 -13.27 -7.02
CA CYS A 129 2.76 -12.61 -5.83
C CYS A 129 2.95 -11.10 -6.02
N THR A 130 3.28 -10.61 -7.22
CA THR A 130 3.56 -9.18 -7.49
C THR A 130 2.33 -8.43 -8.01
N CYS A 131 1.56 -9.02 -8.93
CA CYS A 131 0.47 -8.33 -9.63
C CYS A 131 -0.83 -8.23 -8.81
N ILE A 132 -1.23 -9.30 -8.10
CA ILE A 132 -2.46 -9.29 -7.29
C ILE A 132 -2.42 -8.23 -6.17
N PRO A 133 -1.35 -8.14 -5.35
CA PRO A 133 -1.32 -7.16 -4.26
C PRO A 133 -1.09 -5.72 -4.75
N MET A 134 -0.81 -5.49 -6.04
CA MET A 134 -0.45 -4.17 -6.55
C MET A 134 -1.48 -3.10 -6.21
N ALA A 135 -2.76 -3.35 -6.51
CA ALA A 135 -3.82 -2.39 -6.24
C ALA A 135 -3.95 -2.07 -4.74
N VAL A 136 -3.84 -3.11 -3.90
CA VAL A 136 -3.90 -2.97 -2.43
C VAL A 136 -2.71 -2.17 -1.91
N ARG A 137 -1.49 -2.44 -2.40
CA ARG A 137 -0.28 -1.69 -2.02
C ARG A 137 -0.38 -0.22 -2.40
N LEU A 138 -0.85 0.10 -3.60
CA LEU A 138 -1.02 1.49 -4.03
C LEU A 138 -2.08 2.22 -3.20
N PHE A 139 -3.20 1.54 -2.91
CA PHE A 139 -4.26 2.09 -2.07
C PHE A 139 -3.74 2.40 -0.66
N ILE A 140 -3.06 1.44 -0.02
CA ILE A 140 -2.50 1.60 1.34
C ILE A 140 -1.52 2.77 1.39
N THR A 141 -0.62 2.88 0.41
CA THR A 141 0.34 4.00 0.36
C THR A 141 -0.36 5.34 0.20
N GLY A 142 -1.42 5.41 -0.61
CA GLY A 142 -2.25 6.61 -0.71
C GLY A 142 -2.86 7.01 0.63
N CYS A 143 -3.49 6.05 1.34
CA CYS A 143 -4.07 6.30 2.66
C CYS A 143 -3.02 6.75 3.68
N HIS A 144 -1.86 6.11 3.70
CA HIS A 144 -0.77 6.44 4.61
C HIS A 144 -0.19 7.84 4.34
N THR A 145 0.00 8.23 3.08
CA THR A 145 0.46 9.57 2.72
C THR A 145 -0.53 10.66 3.16
N GLU A 146 -1.83 10.46 2.97
CA GLU A 146 -2.83 11.43 3.42
C GLU A 146 -2.90 11.50 4.96
N ALA A 147 -2.78 10.36 5.66
CA ALA A 147 -2.70 10.34 7.12
C ALA A 147 -1.51 11.17 7.63
N LEU A 148 -0.32 10.98 7.03
CA LEU A 148 0.87 11.76 7.36
C LEU A 148 0.73 13.25 7.00
N ARG A 149 -0.06 13.60 5.99
CA ARG A 149 -0.29 15.01 5.64
C ARG A 149 -1.14 15.72 6.69
N VAL A 150 -2.19 15.07 7.21
CA VAL A 150 -3.09 15.64 8.22
C VAL A 150 -2.37 15.87 9.54
N GLU A 151 -1.50 14.94 9.94
CA GLU A 151 -0.77 15.04 11.21
C GLU A 151 0.28 16.16 11.22
N TYR A 152 0.60 16.72 10.05
CA TYR A 152 1.71 17.64 9.87
C TYR A 152 1.39 18.84 8.97
N GLU A 153 0.60 19.80 9.46
CA GLU A 153 0.40 21.09 8.77
C GLU A 153 1.66 21.98 8.72
N LEU A 154 2.67 21.73 9.56
CA LEU A 154 3.86 22.59 9.76
C LEU A 154 5.21 21.96 9.35
N LEU A 155 5.23 21.05 8.36
CA LEU A 155 6.49 20.43 7.92
C LEU A 155 7.42 21.42 7.19
N PRO A 156 8.76 21.27 7.36
CA PRO A 156 9.73 21.86 6.45
C PRO A 156 9.43 21.45 5.01
N PHE A 157 9.67 22.36 4.07
CA PHE A 157 9.40 22.20 2.64
C PHE A 157 9.82 20.82 2.08
N PHE A 158 11.01 20.34 2.48
CA PHE A 158 11.54 19.06 2.03
C PHE A 158 10.62 17.87 2.32
N PHE A 159 10.10 17.75 3.54
CA PHE A 159 9.23 16.62 3.89
C PHE A 159 7.88 16.68 3.19
N ARG A 160 7.34 17.88 2.97
CA ARG A 160 6.11 18.07 2.20
C ARG A 160 6.28 17.58 0.77
N VAL A 161 7.38 17.96 0.11
CA VAL A 161 7.70 17.47 -1.24
C VAL A 161 7.91 15.96 -1.24
N SER A 162 8.60 15.41 -0.23
CA SER A 162 8.78 13.95 -0.11
C SER A 162 7.45 13.20 0.00
N LEU A 163 6.50 13.71 0.78
CA LEU A 163 5.16 13.10 0.90
C LEU A 163 4.41 13.09 -0.43
N ASP A 164 4.52 14.14 -1.23
CA ASP A 164 3.88 14.22 -2.55
C ASP A 164 4.54 13.28 -3.58
N VAL A 165 5.84 13.04 -3.45
CA VAL A 165 6.62 12.17 -4.35
C VAL A 165 6.49 10.68 -4.00
N LEU A 166 6.24 10.34 -2.72
CA LEU A 166 6.15 8.95 -2.25
C LEU A 166 5.15 8.07 -3.02
N PRO A 167 3.88 8.50 -3.26
CA PRO A 167 2.94 7.71 -4.04
C PRO A 167 3.43 7.43 -5.47
N LEU A 168 4.10 8.40 -6.09
CA LEU A 168 4.67 8.24 -7.43
C LEU A 168 5.82 7.23 -7.44
N LEU A 169 6.73 7.31 -6.45
CA LEU A 169 7.83 6.35 -6.31
C LEU A 169 7.31 4.94 -6.07
N ASN A 170 6.32 4.77 -5.20
CA ASN A 170 5.72 3.46 -4.95
C ASN A 170 4.97 2.93 -6.18
N PHE A 171 4.31 3.80 -6.95
CA PHE A 171 3.74 3.42 -8.24
C PHE A 171 4.81 2.90 -9.21
N LEU A 172 5.89 3.65 -9.40
CA LEU A 172 7.00 3.23 -10.27
C LEU A 172 7.64 1.93 -9.78
N GLU A 173 7.84 1.78 -8.48
CA GLU A 173 8.38 0.57 -7.86
C GLU A 173 7.49 -0.65 -8.15
N VAL A 174 6.21 -0.60 -7.80
CA VAL A 174 5.32 -1.75 -7.93
C VAL A 174 5.04 -2.05 -9.41
N PHE A 175 4.90 -1.03 -10.25
CA PHE A 175 4.70 -1.19 -11.68
C PHE A 175 5.92 -1.82 -12.36
N SER A 176 7.14 -1.35 -12.05
CA SER A 176 8.36 -1.93 -12.61
C SER A 176 8.59 -3.36 -12.12
N LEU A 177 8.28 -3.65 -10.85
CA LEU A 177 8.30 -5.01 -10.27
C LEU A 177 7.33 -5.95 -11.00
N ALA A 178 6.10 -5.50 -11.23
CA ALA A 178 5.12 -6.26 -12.01
C ALA A 178 5.59 -6.49 -13.44
N LEU A 179 6.10 -5.45 -14.12
CA LEU A 179 6.56 -5.58 -15.49
C LEU A 179 7.74 -6.55 -15.64
N PHE A 180 8.76 -6.50 -14.79
CA PHE A 180 9.87 -7.46 -14.92
C PHE A 180 9.48 -8.88 -14.48
N SER A 181 8.44 -9.04 -13.65
CA SER A 181 7.88 -10.37 -13.36
C SER A 181 7.11 -10.96 -14.56
N ILE A 182 6.52 -10.11 -15.40
CA ILE A 182 5.79 -10.50 -16.60
C ILE A 182 6.75 -10.72 -17.77
N VAL A 183 7.55 -9.72 -18.10
CA VAL A 183 8.47 -9.75 -19.25
C VAL A 183 9.64 -10.66 -18.91
N THR A 184 9.78 -11.77 -19.62
CA THR A 184 10.88 -12.72 -19.44
C THR A 184 12.05 -12.41 -20.37
N VAL A 185 13.27 -12.72 -19.94
CA VAL A 185 14.49 -12.48 -20.73
C VAL A 185 14.57 -13.44 -21.93
N HIS A 186 14.17 -14.70 -21.75
CA HIS A 186 14.31 -15.75 -22.77
C HIS A 186 13.22 -15.75 -23.85
N PHE A 187 12.00 -15.26 -23.55
CA PHE A 187 10.87 -15.32 -24.50
C PHE A 187 10.39 -13.97 -25.02
N ASP A 188 10.60 -12.87 -24.27
CA ASP A 188 10.04 -11.57 -24.60
C ASP A 188 11.15 -10.58 -25.04
N PHE A 189 11.32 -9.49 -24.28
CA PHE A 189 12.23 -8.40 -24.60
C PHE A 189 13.26 -8.23 -23.47
N PRO A 190 14.50 -8.75 -23.62
CA PRO A 190 15.51 -8.69 -22.57
C PRO A 190 15.86 -7.24 -22.18
N GLU A 191 15.84 -6.33 -23.16
CA GLU A 191 16.09 -4.90 -22.96
C GLU A 191 15.01 -4.22 -22.09
N VAL A 192 13.75 -4.60 -22.25
CA VAL A 192 12.65 -4.08 -21.42
C VAL A 192 12.76 -4.62 -20.01
N ASN A 193 13.03 -5.93 -19.85
CA ASN A 193 13.25 -6.53 -18.53
C ASN A 193 14.41 -5.83 -17.78
N ARG A 194 15.51 -5.58 -18.49
CA ARG A 194 16.68 -4.84 -18.00
C ARG A 194 16.32 -3.44 -17.52
N PHE A 195 15.59 -2.68 -18.32
CA PHE A 195 15.12 -1.34 -17.96
C PHE A 195 14.20 -1.37 -16.73
N CYS A 196 13.23 -2.30 -16.69
CA CYS A 196 12.32 -2.47 -15.55
C CYS A 196 13.07 -2.80 -14.25
N LYS A 197 14.08 -3.70 -14.29
CA LYS A 197 14.91 -4.01 -13.13
C LYS A 197 15.68 -2.78 -12.62
N ILE A 198 16.23 -1.96 -13.51
CA ILE A 198 16.93 -0.71 -13.13
C ILE A 198 15.96 0.28 -12.49
N VAL A 199 14.81 0.53 -13.13
CA VAL A 199 13.77 1.43 -12.60
C VAL A 199 13.28 0.96 -11.24
N PHE A 200 13.07 -0.35 -11.07
CA PHE A 200 12.68 -0.95 -9.79
C PHE A 200 13.71 -0.65 -8.69
N VAL A 201 14.99 -0.91 -8.93
CA VAL A 201 16.06 -0.69 -7.93
C VAL A 201 16.14 0.78 -7.53
N MET A 202 16.08 1.69 -8.51
CA MET A 202 16.15 3.13 -8.27
C MET A 202 14.91 3.66 -7.52
N ALA A 203 13.71 3.25 -7.95
CA ALA A 203 12.46 3.65 -7.33
C ALA A 203 12.33 3.07 -5.92
N ALA A 204 12.57 1.76 -5.73
CA ALA A 204 12.55 1.11 -4.42
C ALA A 204 13.59 1.71 -3.47
N GLY A 205 14.82 1.90 -3.92
CA GLY A 205 15.89 2.49 -3.11
C GLY A 205 15.54 3.90 -2.64
N THR A 206 15.02 4.74 -3.54
CA THR A 206 14.64 6.11 -3.22
C THR A 206 13.41 6.14 -2.31
N ASN A 207 12.41 5.29 -2.57
CA ASN A 207 11.22 5.13 -1.74
C ASN A 207 11.60 4.71 -0.30
N MET A 208 12.49 3.73 -0.17
CA MET A 208 12.98 3.26 1.12
C MET A 208 13.68 4.37 1.90
N VAL A 209 14.57 5.12 1.27
CA VAL A 209 15.29 6.22 1.91
C VAL A 209 14.34 7.34 2.34
N MET A 210 13.41 7.75 1.48
CA MET A 210 12.44 8.80 1.79
C MET A 210 11.50 8.39 2.92
N THR A 211 10.88 7.21 2.82
CA THR A 211 9.96 6.69 3.84
C THR A 211 10.65 6.54 5.19
N THR A 212 11.88 5.99 5.20
CA THR A 212 12.68 5.87 6.42
C THR A 212 12.98 7.23 7.04
N SER A 213 13.32 8.24 6.22
CA SER A 213 13.62 9.59 6.70
C SER A 213 12.40 10.25 7.34
N ILE A 214 11.22 10.11 6.71
CA ILE A 214 9.96 10.63 7.23
C ILE A 214 9.61 9.94 8.56
N GLN A 215 9.72 8.62 8.61
CA GLN A 215 9.35 7.85 9.80
C GLN A 215 10.34 7.98 10.94
N TYR A 216 11.63 8.17 10.65
CA TYR A 216 12.60 8.49 11.68
C TYR A 216 12.23 9.84 12.35
N SER A 217 11.84 10.83 11.55
CA SER A 217 11.33 12.11 12.06
C SER A 217 10.08 11.93 12.94
N PHE A 218 9.14 11.09 12.52
CA PHE A 218 7.94 10.75 13.30
C PHE A 218 8.26 10.02 14.60
N SER A 219 9.08 8.97 14.53
CA SER A 219 9.41 8.11 15.66
C SER A 219 10.05 8.90 16.81
N LYS A 220 10.80 9.96 16.52
CA LYS A 220 11.38 10.85 17.53
C LYS A 220 10.31 11.56 18.38
N SER A 221 9.13 11.78 17.81
CA SER A 221 7.99 12.42 18.49
C SER A 221 7.02 11.42 19.12
N SER A 222 7.01 10.17 18.64
CA SER A 222 6.14 9.11 19.18
C SER A 222 6.64 8.63 20.55
N LYS A 223 5.71 8.25 21.43
CA LYS A 223 6.00 7.61 22.72
C LYS A 223 5.97 6.09 22.64
N GLU A 224 5.58 5.52 21.50
CA GLU A 224 5.41 4.07 21.36
C GLU A 224 6.70 3.38 20.93
N ASN A 225 7.10 2.35 21.70
CA ASN A 225 8.29 1.55 21.41
C ASN A 225 8.22 0.85 20.04
N LEU A 226 7.02 0.52 19.56
CA LEU A 226 6.82 -0.13 18.26
C LEU A 226 7.24 0.75 17.09
N ASP A 227 7.04 2.07 17.18
CA ASP A 227 7.43 3.00 16.12
C ASP A 227 8.95 3.12 16.01
N HIS A 228 9.66 3.09 17.14
CA HIS A 228 11.12 3.08 17.15
C HIS A 228 11.68 1.79 16.54
N ILE A 229 11.11 0.63 16.86
CA ILE A 229 11.51 -0.65 16.29
C ILE A 229 11.27 -0.65 14.77
N SER A 230 10.10 -0.19 14.33
CA SER A 230 9.75 -0.05 12.91
C SER A 230 10.76 0.84 12.17
N ALA A 231 11.08 2.01 12.72
CA ALA A 231 12.05 2.93 12.14
C ALA A 231 13.47 2.34 12.04
N ILE A 232 13.95 1.64 13.08
CA ILE A 232 15.26 0.97 13.07
C ILE A 232 15.31 -0.12 12.00
N LEU A 233 14.30 -0.98 11.93
CA LEU A 233 14.24 -2.06 10.95
C LEU A 233 14.23 -1.51 9.52
N LYS A 234 13.53 -0.42 9.26
CA LYS A 234 13.53 0.24 7.95
C LYS A 234 14.86 0.89 7.61
N MET A 235 15.53 1.55 8.57
CA MET A 235 16.88 2.08 8.38
C MET A 235 17.86 0.98 7.97
N VAL A 236 17.90 -0.12 8.73
CA VAL A 236 18.78 -1.26 8.42
C VAL A 236 18.45 -1.85 7.05
N SER A 237 17.16 -2.07 6.77
CA SER A 237 16.71 -2.64 5.49
C SER A 237 17.05 -1.73 4.30
N ALA A 238 16.85 -0.41 4.43
CA ALA A 238 17.18 0.56 3.41
C ALA A 238 18.70 0.60 3.14
N CYS A 239 19.53 0.61 4.19
CA CYS A 239 20.98 0.56 4.05
C CYS A 239 21.46 -0.71 3.32
N VAL A 240 20.94 -1.87 3.73
CA VAL A 240 21.29 -3.16 3.11
C VAL A 240 20.86 -3.20 1.64
N PHE A 241 19.62 -2.79 1.35
CA PHE A 241 19.09 -2.77 -0.01
C PHE A 241 19.87 -1.82 -0.91
N CYS A 242 20.05 -0.56 -0.50
CA CYS A 242 20.75 0.45 -1.30
C CYS A 242 22.23 0.12 -1.52
N TYR A 243 22.88 -0.57 -0.59
CA TYR A 243 24.28 -0.97 -0.75
C TYR A 243 24.45 -2.18 -1.68
N LEU A 244 23.63 -3.23 -1.51
CA LEU A 244 23.79 -4.49 -2.22
C LEU A 244 23.09 -4.52 -3.58
N ALA A 245 21.93 -3.87 -3.73
CA ALA A 245 21.13 -3.96 -4.95
C ALA A 245 21.89 -3.48 -6.20
N PRO A 246 22.58 -2.32 -6.22
CA PRO A 246 23.32 -1.89 -7.41
C PRO A 246 24.38 -2.91 -7.84
N GLN A 247 25.10 -3.48 -6.87
CA GLN A 247 26.17 -4.44 -7.13
C GLN A 247 25.63 -5.76 -7.70
N TYR A 248 24.54 -6.28 -7.13
CA TYR A 248 23.90 -7.50 -7.62
C TYR A 248 23.26 -7.30 -9.00
N PHE A 249 22.51 -6.21 -9.20
CA PHE A 249 21.84 -5.97 -10.47
C PHE A 249 22.82 -5.63 -11.60
N GLN A 250 23.99 -5.05 -11.31
CA GLN A 250 25.06 -4.91 -12.28
C GLN A 250 25.60 -6.27 -12.75
N HIS A 251 25.71 -7.26 -11.84
CA HIS A 251 26.06 -8.64 -12.22
C HIS A 251 24.92 -9.33 -12.97
N ASN A 252 23.68 -9.20 -12.51
CA ASN A 252 22.52 -9.81 -13.19
C ASN A 252 22.35 -9.23 -14.62
N HIS A 253 22.68 -7.95 -14.82
CA HIS A 253 22.65 -7.32 -16.14
C HIS A 253 23.51 -8.03 -17.18
N SER A 254 24.72 -8.46 -16.80
CA SER A 254 25.58 -9.20 -17.74
C SER A 254 25.01 -10.59 -18.05
N ALA A 255 24.29 -11.21 -17.10
CA ALA A 255 23.59 -12.47 -17.32
C ALA A 255 22.36 -12.32 -18.24
N ILE A 256 21.66 -11.17 -18.20
CA ILE A 256 20.54 -10.88 -19.11
C ILE A 256 21.01 -10.75 -20.56
N SER A 257 22.16 -10.12 -20.80
CA SER A 257 22.73 -10.00 -22.15
C SER A 257 23.23 -11.34 -22.72
N PHE A 258 23.53 -12.32 -21.85
CA PHE A 258 23.98 -13.65 -22.23
C PHE A 258 23.12 -14.71 -21.54
N PRO A 259 21.96 -15.08 -22.11
CA PRO A 259 20.96 -15.89 -21.42
C PRO A 259 21.55 -17.23 -20.97
N ILE A 260 21.66 -17.39 -19.66
CA ILE A 260 22.23 -18.57 -19.01
C ILE A 260 21.26 -19.78 -19.08
N CYS A 261 21.83 -20.98 -19.12
CA CYS A 261 21.09 -22.25 -19.16
C CYS A 261 20.73 -22.80 -17.77
N PHE A 262 21.18 -22.16 -16.69
CA PHE A 262 21.07 -22.66 -15.32
C PHE A 262 20.75 -21.52 -14.35
N SER A 263 20.14 -21.86 -13.21
CA SER A 263 19.72 -20.91 -12.16
C SER A 263 20.86 -20.50 -11.20
N TYR A 264 22.00 -21.20 -11.23
CA TYR A 264 23.08 -21.07 -10.24
C TYR A 264 24.02 -19.89 -10.50
N VAL A 265 24.42 -19.19 -9.44
CA VAL A 265 25.40 -18.11 -9.47
C VAL A 265 26.49 -18.34 -8.42
N SER A 266 27.56 -17.54 -8.44
CA SER A 266 28.59 -17.62 -7.39
C SER A 266 27.97 -17.34 -6.02
N ARG A 267 28.52 -17.95 -4.96
CA ARG A 267 27.96 -17.84 -3.59
C ARG A 267 27.78 -16.40 -3.13
N ILE A 268 28.72 -15.52 -3.48
CA ILE A 268 28.68 -14.11 -3.10
C ILE A 268 27.44 -13.46 -3.69
N TYR A 269 27.18 -13.62 -4.99
CA TYR A 269 26.02 -13.02 -5.65
C TYR A 269 24.69 -13.61 -5.17
N ALA A 270 24.64 -14.91 -4.88
CA ALA A 270 23.44 -15.52 -4.30
C ALA A 270 23.13 -14.96 -2.90
N ILE A 271 24.14 -14.85 -2.03
CA ILE A 271 23.95 -14.28 -0.68
C ILE A 271 23.51 -12.81 -0.76
N MET A 272 24.09 -12.04 -1.69
CA MET A 272 23.67 -10.66 -1.93
C MET A 272 22.21 -10.58 -2.35
N GLU A 273 21.78 -11.42 -3.29
CA GLU A 273 20.39 -11.50 -3.72
C GLU A 273 19.45 -11.80 -2.55
N TYR A 274 19.76 -12.82 -1.75
CA TYR A 274 18.94 -13.21 -0.61
C TYR A 274 18.84 -12.08 0.40
N ALA A 275 19.95 -11.38 0.67
CA ALA A 275 19.97 -10.23 1.57
C ALA A 275 19.11 -9.08 1.03
N ILE A 276 19.15 -8.80 -0.28
CA ILE A 276 18.31 -7.77 -0.93
C ILE A 276 16.82 -8.14 -0.80
N ILE A 277 16.46 -9.39 -1.11
CA ILE A 277 15.07 -9.88 -1.03
C ILE A 277 14.56 -9.79 0.41
N VAL A 278 15.34 -10.25 1.39
CA VAL A 278 14.96 -10.19 2.80
C VAL A 278 14.84 -8.76 3.29
N ALA A 279 15.78 -7.88 2.95
CA ALA A 279 15.71 -6.46 3.30
C ALA A 279 14.46 -5.80 2.70
N TYR A 280 14.16 -6.07 1.43
CA TYR A 280 12.95 -5.57 0.78
C TYR A 280 11.68 -6.10 1.47
N ALA A 281 11.62 -7.40 1.78
CA ALA A 281 10.47 -7.99 2.45
C ALA A 281 10.26 -7.41 3.86
N ILE A 282 11.32 -7.30 4.67
CA ILE A 282 11.25 -6.70 6.01
C ILE A 282 10.75 -5.26 5.91
N PHE A 283 11.34 -4.45 5.03
CA PHE A 283 10.91 -3.07 4.83
C PHE A 283 9.41 -2.97 4.51
N GLN A 284 8.92 -3.77 3.57
CA GLN A 284 7.50 -3.77 3.20
C GLN A 284 6.61 -4.31 4.32
N LEU A 285 7.03 -5.35 5.06
CA LEU A 285 6.26 -5.88 6.19
C LEU A 285 6.16 -4.89 7.35
N THR A 286 7.21 -4.10 7.60
CA THR A 286 7.16 -3.05 8.63
C THR A 286 6.19 -1.92 8.29
N SER A 287 5.73 -1.79 7.04
CA SER A 287 4.66 -0.85 6.69
C SER A 287 3.31 -1.20 7.35
N LEU A 288 3.09 -2.47 7.69
CA LEU A 288 1.88 -2.91 8.41
C LEU A 288 1.78 -2.28 9.81
N ILE A 289 2.93 -2.00 10.43
CA ILE A 289 2.98 -1.35 11.74
C ILE A 289 2.54 0.11 11.62
N ASP A 290 2.91 0.78 10.52
CA ASP A 290 2.62 2.21 10.35
C ASP A 290 1.13 2.47 10.07
N ILE A 291 0.45 1.52 9.42
CA ILE A 291 -0.98 1.63 9.09
C ILE A 291 -1.91 1.11 10.18
N ARG A 292 -1.37 0.68 11.33
CA ARG A 292 -2.14 -0.01 12.39
C ARG A 292 -3.30 0.81 12.94
N HIS A 293 -3.20 2.13 12.91
CA HIS A 293 -4.21 3.06 13.39
C HIS A 293 -5.08 3.65 12.27
N ILE A 294 -4.85 3.26 11.00
CA ILE A 294 -5.64 3.77 9.89
C ILE A 294 -6.91 2.93 9.72
N THR A 295 -8.05 3.58 9.94
CA THR A 295 -9.37 3.00 9.80
C THR A 295 -10.13 3.66 8.67
N LEU A 296 -10.71 2.86 7.78
CA LEU A 296 -11.66 3.35 6.81
C LEU A 296 -13.03 3.45 7.48
N VAL A 297 -13.50 4.68 7.64
CA VAL A 297 -14.78 5.00 8.27
C VAL A 297 -15.78 5.35 7.16
N CYS A 298 -16.78 4.51 6.96
CA CYS A 298 -17.94 4.84 6.13
C CYS A 298 -19.01 5.42 7.05
N TYR A 299 -19.44 6.66 6.84
CA TYR A 299 -20.53 7.28 7.60
C TYR A 299 -21.60 7.85 6.66
N PRO A 300 -22.86 7.99 7.11
CA PRO A 300 -23.88 8.70 6.37
C PRO A 300 -23.44 10.13 6.17
N ARG A 301 -23.34 10.57 4.91
CA ARG A 301 -23.38 12.02 4.67
C ARG A 301 -24.76 12.50 5.06
N THR A 302 -24.86 13.30 6.12
CA THR A 302 -26.13 13.94 6.52
C THR A 302 -26.75 14.78 5.38
N CYS A 303 -25.94 15.11 4.35
CA CYS A 303 -26.31 15.78 3.11
C CYS A 303 -27.19 14.97 2.14
N SER A 304 -27.23 13.64 2.19
CA SER A 304 -28.05 12.85 1.24
C SER A 304 -29.53 12.77 1.64
N GLY A 305 -29.87 13.10 2.89
CA GLY A 305 -31.22 12.84 3.41
C GLY A 305 -31.44 11.36 3.76
N GLU A 306 -30.44 10.51 3.53
CA GLU A 306 -30.39 9.10 3.89
C GLU A 306 -29.66 8.95 5.22
N CYS A 307 -30.23 9.54 6.28
CA CYS A 307 -30.02 8.99 7.60
C CYS A 307 -31.05 7.87 7.75
N GLU A 308 -30.88 6.80 6.97
CA GLU A 308 -31.65 5.59 7.21
C GLU A 308 -31.08 4.97 8.50
N PRO A 309 -31.90 4.79 9.54
CA PRO A 309 -31.38 4.39 10.84
C PRO A 309 -30.87 2.95 10.76
N LEU A 310 -29.55 2.75 10.82
CA LEU A 310 -28.92 1.43 10.99
C LEU A 310 -29.53 0.65 12.16
N ASP A 311 -29.86 1.38 13.23
CA ASP A 311 -30.67 0.90 14.34
C ASP A 311 -31.76 1.96 14.63
N PRO A 312 -33.04 1.67 14.32
CA PRO A 312 -34.18 2.55 14.60
C PRO A 312 -34.24 3.02 16.06
N LYS A 313 -33.69 2.24 17.00
CA LYS A 313 -33.67 2.58 18.43
C LYS A 313 -32.80 3.79 18.76
N ASN A 314 -31.74 4.03 17.99
CA ASN A 314 -30.86 5.18 18.23
C ASN A 314 -31.50 6.52 17.83
N PHE A 315 -32.49 6.49 16.94
CA PHE A 315 -33.22 7.66 16.45
C PHE A 315 -34.66 7.76 17.01
N ALA A 316 -35.02 6.85 17.91
CA ALA A 316 -36.29 6.90 18.64
C ALA A 316 -36.26 8.03 19.68
N PRO A 317 -37.43 8.50 20.17
CA PRO A 317 -37.50 9.48 21.25
C PRO A 317 -36.73 9.00 22.50
N GLY A 318 -35.76 9.78 22.98
CA GLY A 318 -34.84 9.40 24.06
C GLY A 318 -33.62 8.57 23.63
N GLY A 319 -33.45 8.32 22.33
CA GLY A 319 -32.29 7.65 21.74
C GLY A 319 -31.08 8.58 21.58
N LYS A 320 -29.89 7.99 21.44
CA LYS A 320 -28.60 8.72 21.37
C LYS A 320 -28.54 9.76 20.24
N PHE A 321 -29.32 9.57 19.17
CA PHE A 321 -29.30 10.36 17.93
C PHE A 321 -30.68 10.88 17.51
N GLU A 322 -31.61 11.06 18.46
CA GLU A 322 -32.98 11.57 18.21
C GLU A 322 -33.02 12.82 17.29
N TYR A 323 -32.01 13.69 17.40
CA TYR A 323 -31.94 14.98 16.69
C TYR A 323 -30.86 15.07 15.60
N CYS A 324 -30.23 13.96 15.20
CA CYS A 324 -29.06 13.94 14.29
C CYS A 324 -29.35 14.29 12.81
N ARG A 325 -30.50 14.88 12.48
CA ARG A 325 -30.71 15.44 11.14
C ARG A 325 -29.95 16.76 11.06
N ALA A 326 -28.94 16.85 10.21
CA ALA A 326 -28.08 18.05 10.14
C ALA A 326 -28.81 19.40 10.03
N PHE A 327 -29.97 19.47 9.34
CA PHE A 327 -30.76 20.70 9.28
C PHE A 327 -31.53 21.00 10.59
N GLU A 328 -31.91 19.97 11.34
CA GLU A 328 -32.64 20.07 12.61
C GLU A 328 -31.68 20.38 13.75
N TYR A 329 -30.52 19.72 13.78
CA TYR A 329 -29.45 20.00 14.72
C TYR A 329 -28.94 21.44 14.58
N GLN A 330 -28.67 21.89 13.35
CA GLN A 330 -28.24 23.27 13.13
C GLN A 330 -29.30 24.29 13.56
N GLN A 331 -30.58 24.00 13.27
CA GLN A 331 -31.70 24.82 13.73
C GLN A 331 -31.77 24.89 15.26
N ARG A 332 -31.58 23.78 15.97
CA ARG A 332 -31.54 23.76 17.44
C ARG A 332 -30.32 24.52 17.98
N ARG A 333 -29.14 24.30 17.40
CA ARG A 333 -27.89 24.98 17.76
C ARG A 333 -27.96 26.50 17.59
N VAL A 334 -28.55 26.99 16.50
CA VAL A 334 -28.71 28.43 16.24
C VAL A 334 -29.73 29.07 17.19
N HIS A 335 -30.66 28.28 17.71
CA HIS A 335 -31.72 28.73 18.61
C HIS A 335 -31.45 28.42 20.10
N ASP A 336 -30.22 27.98 20.45
CA ASP A 336 -29.79 27.63 21.82
C ASP A 336 -30.76 26.67 22.55
N LEU A 337 -31.24 25.64 21.82
CA LEU A 337 -32.07 24.54 22.32
C LEU A 337 -31.31 23.22 22.27
#